data_AF-A0A7Y5CS03-F1
#
_entry.id   AF-A0A7Y5CS03-F1
#
_cell.length_a   1.000
_cell.length_b   1.000
_cell.length_c   1.000
_cell.angle_alpha   90.00
_cell.angle_beta   90.00
_cell.angle_gamma   90.00
#
_symmetry.space_group_name_H-M   'P 1'
#
loop_
_entity.id
_entity.type
_entity.pdbx_description
1 polymer ?
#
loop_
_entity_poly.entity_id
_entity_poly.type
_entity_poly.pdbx_seq_one_letter_code
_entity_poly.pdbx_strand_id
1 'polypeptide(L)'
;MSESLNETEQPKPRVIMSRVATLEQHSDRSFDIAFWQEVGDAGRFAAAWQMVKEVQLIRGQSGELPRLQKNVARLIRRSQSNNPG
;
A
#
# COMPACT_ATOMS: atom_id res chain seq x y z
N MET A 1 -24.41 -16.74 29.13
CA MET A 1 -23.27 -15.83 28.89
C MET A 1 -23.52 -15.22 27.53
N SER A 2 -23.98 -13.98 27.51
CA SER A 2 -24.42 -13.31 26.29
C SER A 2 -23.20 -12.75 25.56
N GLU A 3 -22.91 -13.26 24.37
CA GLU A 3 -21.91 -12.70 23.47
C GLU A 3 -22.37 -11.30 23.02
N SER A 4 -21.81 -10.27 23.65
CA SER A 4 -21.92 -8.89 23.22
C SER A 4 -21.15 -8.73 21.90
N LEU A 5 -21.89 -8.71 20.80
CA LEU A 5 -21.39 -8.38 19.47
C LEU A 5 -20.81 -6.95 19.49
N ASN A 6 -19.51 -6.85 19.26
CA ASN A 6 -18.76 -5.59 19.21
C ASN A 6 -19.39 -4.61 18.21
N GLU A 7 -19.78 -3.43 18.71
CA GLU A 7 -20.29 -2.25 18.00
C GLU A 7 -19.27 -1.53 17.09
N THR A 8 -18.17 -2.17 16.67
CA THR A 8 -16.99 -1.44 16.13
C THR A 8 -16.82 -1.40 14.62
N GLU A 9 -17.74 -1.92 13.81
CA GLU A 9 -17.60 -1.90 12.33
C GLU A 9 -18.53 -0.87 11.66
N GLN A 10 -18.57 0.36 12.17
CA GLN A 10 -19.12 1.44 11.35
C GLN A 10 -18.11 1.77 10.24
N PRO A 11 -18.48 1.67 8.95
CA PRO A 11 -17.56 1.96 7.85
C PRO A 11 -17.11 3.41 7.96
N LYS A 12 -15.78 3.62 8.06
CA LYS A 12 -15.21 4.97 8.12
C LYS A 12 -15.71 5.77 6.90
N PRO A 13 -16.32 6.95 7.09
CA PRO A 13 -16.88 7.73 6.00
C PRO A 13 -15.78 8.07 4.98
N ARG A 14 -16.16 8.07 3.69
CA ARG A 14 -15.24 8.37 2.58
C ARG A 14 -14.77 9.82 2.69
N VAL A 15 -13.46 10.03 2.70
CA VAL A 15 -12.85 11.36 2.66
C VAL A 15 -12.97 11.92 1.23
N ILE A 16 -13.59 13.09 1.10
CA ILE A 16 -13.71 13.84 -0.16
C ILE A 16 -13.23 15.26 0.12
N MET A 17 -12.18 15.69 -0.57
CA MET A 17 -11.64 17.05 -0.48
C MET A 17 -11.45 17.58 -1.90
N SER A 18 -11.74 18.85 -2.11
CA SER A 18 -11.49 19.54 -3.38
C SER A 18 -10.91 20.92 -3.12
N ARG A 19 -10.04 21.37 -4.02
CA ARG A 19 -9.44 22.71 -4.01
C ARG A 19 -9.23 23.15 -5.45
N VAL A 20 -9.44 24.43 -5.72
CA VAL A 20 -8.99 25.09 -6.95
C VAL A 20 -7.60 25.67 -6.69
N ALA A 21 -6.63 25.36 -7.55
CA ALA A 21 -5.26 25.85 -7.43
C ALA A 21 -4.70 26.21 -8.82
N THR A 22 -3.86 27.24 -8.87
CA THR A 22 -3.00 27.51 -10.03
C THR A 22 -1.78 26.57 -10.01
N LEU A 23 -1.08 26.44 -11.15
CA LEU A 23 0.10 25.57 -11.25
C LEU A 23 1.17 25.90 -10.20
N GLU A 24 1.43 27.19 -9.95
CA GLU A 24 2.38 27.66 -8.94
C GLU A 24 1.97 27.25 -7.52
N GLN A 25 0.66 27.30 -7.23
CA GLN A 25 0.09 26.94 -5.93
C GLN A 25 0.07 25.43 -5.65
N HIS A 26 0.26 24.58 -6.67
CA HIS A 26 0.25 23.13 -6.53
C HIS A 26 1.62 22.56 -6.07
N SER A 27 2.65 23.41 -6.00
CA SER A 27 4.03 23.00 -5.70
C SER A 27 4.26 22.59 -4.25
N ASP A 28 3.42 23.04 -3.30
CA ASP A 28 3.67 22.90 -1.87
C ASP A 28 3.24 21.55 -1.26
N ARG A 29 2.51 20.70 -2.02
CA ARG A 29 1.97 19.40 -1.58
C ARG A 29 1.13 19.45 -0.29
N SER A 30 0.77 20.64 0.19
CA SER A 30 0.09 20.85 1.47
C SER A 30 -1.29 20.19 1.47
N PHE A 31 -1.99 20.28 0.35
CA PHE A 31 -3.28 19.65 0.13
C PHE A 31 -3.20 18.12 0.19
N ASP A 32 -2.21 17.53 -0.48
CA ASP A 32 -2.00 16.08 -0.47
C ASP A 32 -1.71 15.56 0.95
N ILE A 33 -0.86 16.29 1.69
CA ILE A 33 -0.53 15.94 3.08
C ILE A 33 -1.78 15.96 3.95
N ALA A 34 -2.58 17.03 3.88
CA ALA A 34 -3.82 17.16 4.66
C ALA A 34 -4.83 16.06 4.28
N PHE A 35 -5.00 15.79 2.98
CA PHE A 35 -5.86 14.71 2.52
C PHE A 35 -5.43 13.35 3.06
N TRP A 36 -4.15 13.01 2.96
CA TRP A 36 -3.65 11.74 3.47
C TRP A 36 -3.70 11.65 5.00
N GLN A 37 -3.59 12.77 5.72
CA GLN A 37 -3.83 12.82 7.18
C GLN A 37 -5.26 12.43 7.53
N GLU A 38 -6.26 12.98 6.84
CA GLU A 38 -7.67 12.69 7.09
C GLU A 38 -8.05 11.24 6.73
N VAL A 39 -7.52 10.73 5.62
CA VAL A 39 -7.70 9.33 5.19
C VAL A 39 -7.21 8.36 6.28
N GLY A 40 -6.08 8.66 6.91
CA GLY A 40 -5.47 7.83 7.96
C GLY A 40 -4.81 6.55 7.42
N ASP A 41 -4.17 5.80 8.32
CA ASP A 41 -3.23 4.74 7.94
C ASP A 41 -3.88 3.58 7.19
N ALA A 42 -5.07 3.13 7.62
CA ALA A 42 -5.80 2.06 6.94
C ALA A 42 -6.15 2.44 5.49
N GLY A 43 -6.59 3.68 5.26
CA GLY A 43 -6.94 4.16 3.91
C GLY A 43 -5.71 4.36 3.03
N ARG A 44 -4.59 4.85 3.60
CA ARG A 44 -3.30 4.94 2.90
C ARG A 44 -2.83 3.56 2.44
N PHE A 45 -2.87 2.58 3.32
CA PHE A 45 -2.49 1.21 3.01
C PHE A 45 -3.39 0.60 1.93
N ALA A 46 -4.71 0.76 2.05
CA ALA A 46 -5.67 0.29 1.06
C ALA A 46 -5.41 0.90 -0.33
N ALA A 47 -5.14 2.20 -0.41
CA ALA A 47 -4.81 2.88 -1.65
C ALA A 47 -3.50 2.35 -2.27
N ALA A 48 -2.45 2.21 -1.46
CA ALA A 48 -1.19 1.62 -1.93
C ALA A 48 -1.37 0.18 -2.43
N TRP A 49 -2.18 -0.62 -1.73
CA TRP A 49 -2.48 -1.99 -2.14
C TRP A 49 -3.26 -2.07 -3.44
N GLN A 50 -4.20 -1.14 -3.65
CA GLN A 50 -4.93 -1.03 -4.89
C GLN A 50 -3.97 -0.77 -6.07
N MET A 51 -3.01 0.14 -5.91
CA MET A 51 -1.98 0.40 -6.94
C MET A 51 -1.16 -0.85 -7.27
N VAL A 52 -0.83 -1.70 -6.29
CA VAL A 52 -0.12 -2.97 -6.53
C VAL A 52 -0.95 -3.92 -7.39
N LYS A 53 -2.24 -4.08 -7.08
CA LYS A 53 -3.15 -4.92 -7.88
C LYS A 53 -3.31 -4.39 -9.31
N GLU A 54 -3.40 -3.06 -9.47
CA GLU A 54 -3.48 -2.42 -10.78
C GLU A 54 -2.22 -2.67 -11.61
N VAL A 55 -1.03 -2.57 -11.01
CA VAL A 55 0.23 -2.90 -11.70
C VAL A 55 0.28 -4.37 -12.13
N GLN A 56 -0.19 -5.30 -11.31
CA GLN A 56 -0.27 -6.72 -11.67
C GLN A 56 -1.22 -6.94 -12.85
N LEU A 57 -2.38 -6.28 -12.83
CA LEU A 57 -3.35 -6.34 -13.91
C LEU A 57 -2.78 -5.78 -15.22
N ILE A 58 -2.10 -4.63 -15.17
CA ILE A 58 -1.42 -4.02 -16.34
C ILE A 58 -0.35 -4.97 -16.90
N ARG A 59 0.31 -5.76 -16.05
CA ARG A 59 1.31 -6.76 -16.45
C ARG A 59 0.69 -8.07 -16.96
N GLY A 60 -0.63 -8.14 -17.13
CA GLY A 60 -1.34 -9.32 -17.62
C GLY A 60 -1.41 -10.47 -16.60
N GLN A 61 -1.11 -10.21 -15.32
CA GLN A 61 -1.33 -11.16 -14.25
C GLN A 61 -2.77 -11.05 -13.75
N SER A 62 -3.26 -12.08 -13.06
CA SER A 62 -4.53 -11.96 -12.35
C SER A 62 -4.35 -10.91 -11.24
N GLY A 63 -5.28 -9.94 -11.14
CA GLY A 63 -5.33 -8.98 -10.02
C GLY A 63 -5.68 -9.61 -8.67
N GLU A 64 -5.46 -10.93 -8.54
CA GLU A 64 -5.57 -11.68 -7.32
C GLU A 64 -4.44 -11.32 -6.36
N LEU A 65 -4.63 -11.65 -5.08
CA LEU A 65 -3.61 -11.38 -4.06
C LEU A 65 -2.29 -12.06 -4.47
N PRO A 66 -1.15 -11.33 -4.51
CA PRO A 66 0.13 -11.96 -4.72
C PRO A 66 0.32 -13.06 -3.68
N ARG A 67 0.58 -14.28 -4.16
CA ARG A 67 0.83 -15.42 -3.27
C ARG A 67 1.99 -15.06 -2.36
N LEU A 68 1.82 -15.25 -1.06
CA LEU A 68 2.89 -15.08 -0.07
C LEU A 68 4.11 -15.88 -0.55
N GLN A 69 5.18 -15.18 -0.94
CA GLN A 69 6.43 -15.83 -1.32
C GLN A 69 7.05 -16.44 -0.06
N LYS A 70 6.87 -17.76 0.08
CA LYS A 70 7.41 -18.53 1.22
C LYS A 70 8.92 -18.70 1.18
N ASN A 71 9.55 -18.37 0.05
CA ASN A 71 10.98 -18.57 -0.18
C ASN A 71 11.63 -17.23 -0.52
N VAL A 72 12.32 -16.64 0.45
CA VAL A 72 13.26 -15.54 0.21
C VAL A 72 14.59 -16.18 -0.21
N ALA A 73 15.02 -15.97 -1.44
CA ALA A 73 16.28 -16.52 -1.93
C ALA A 73 17.45 -16.04 -1.05
N ARG A 74 18.25 -16.97 -0.52
CA ARG A 74 19.48 -16.66 0.21
C ARG A 74 20.56 -16.22 -0.79
N LEU A 75 20.94 -14.95 -0.76
CA LEU A 75 22.10 -14.43 -1.49
C LEU A 75 23.39 -15.01 -0.88
N ILE A 76 24.06 -15.93 -1.58
CA ILE A 76 25.38 -16.44 -1.20
C ILE A 76 26.46 -15.63 -1.91
N ARG A 77 27.35 -14.99 -1.15
CA ARG A 77 28.46 -14.19 -1.68
C ARG A 77 29.48 -15.11 -2.36
N ARG A 78 29.82 -14.82 -3.61
CA ARG A 78 30.74 -15.59 -4.48
C ARG A 78 32.23 -15.52 -4.09
N SER A 79 32.57 -15.41 -2.81
CA SER A 79 33.97 -15.29 -2.37
C SER A 79 34.51 -16.49 -1.61
N GLN A 80 33.78 -17.61 -1.56
CA GLN A 80 34.25 -18.85 -0.94
C GLN A 80 34.05 -20.03 -1.90
N SER A 81 34.68 -19.93 -3.07
CA SER A 81 35.01 -21.11 -3.87
C SER A 81 36.39 -20.89 -4.47
N ASN A 82 37.42 -21.22 -3.71
CA ASN A 82 38.65 -21.79 -4.27
C ASN A 82 39.42 -22.47 -3.14
N ASN A 83 39.25 -23.79 -3.08
CA ASN A 83 40.20 -24.69 -2.42
C ASN A 83 40.91 -25.44 -3.55
N PRO A 84 42.21 -25.21 -3.81
CA PRO A 84 42.99 -26.07 -4.68
C PRO A 84 43.52 -27.25 -3.85
N GLY A 85 42.90 -28.42 -4.02
CA GLY A 85 43.50 -29.72 -3.69
C GLY A 85 44.22 -30.27 -4.89
#